data_AF-A0A2S7NRF7-F1
#
_entry.id   AF-A0A2S7NRF7-F1
#
_cell.length_a   1.000
_cell.length_b   1.000
_cell.length_c   1.000
_cell.angle_alpha   90.00
_cell.angle_beta   90.00
_cell.angle_gamma   90.00
#
_symmetry.space_group_name_H-M   'P 1'
#
loop_
_entity.id
_entity.type
_entity.pdbx_description
1 polymer ?
#
loop_
_entity_poly.entity_id
_entity_poly.type
_entity_poly.pdbx_seq_one_letter_code
_entity_poly.pdbx_strand_id
1 'polypeptide(L)'
;MWLPRALILLYRDIKRAYRTLSKKYHPDKNPGDETAKQKFVEVAEAYEALSVPETRKIYDQYGHEGLKQRQQGGGGGGHHDPFDLFSRFFGGGGHFGHQHGQRRGPDMEVRVGIPLRDFYNGHSTEFQLEKQMICEECEGTGSADGQVDTCNACHGHGVQIKKHQLAPGIFQQVQVKCDHCDGQGKTIKHKCPVCSGSRVVRKVQTHQLVIERGAPKGKQVNYENEADESPDWVAGDLHVTLVEKEPSLDDDNELKRHGWAIGQGI
;
A
#
# COMPACT_ATOMS: atom_id res chain seq x y z
N MET A 1 11.24 -19.24 -22.33
CA MET A 1 9.96 -18.51 -22.30
C MET A 1 9.78 -17.94 -20.90
N TRP A 2 10.44 -16.83 -20.58
CA TRP A 2 10.50 -16.24 -19.24
C TRP A 2 10.40 -14.72 -19.32
N LEU A 3 9.19 -14.19 -19.41
CA LEU A 3 8.89 -12.77 -19.13
C LEU A 3 7.44 -12.70 -18.61
N PRO A 4 7.22 -12.71 -17.28
CA PRO A 4 6.17 -11.83 -16.77
C PRO A 4 6.43 -11.20 -15.40
N ARG A 5 7.61 -11.36 -14.77
CA ARG A 5 7.81 -10.86 -13.40
C ARG A 5 8.13 -9.36 -13.29
N ALA A 6 8.74 -8.77 -14.33
CA ALA A 6 9.08 -7.34 -14.35
C ALA A 6 7.88 -6.42 -14.69
N LEU A 7 6.87 -6.95 -15.39
CA LEU A 7 5.71 -6.15 -15.85
C LEU A 7 4.63 -6.01 -14.77
N ILE A 8 4.50 -7.01 -13.88
CA ILE A 8 3.56 -7.02 -12.75
C ILE A 8 3.98 -6.00 -11.67
N LEU A 9 5.29 -5.83 -11.45
CA LEU A 9 5.82 -4.85 -10.50
C LEU A 9 5.46 -3.41 -10.91
N LEU A 10 5.54 -3.08 -12.21
CA LEU A 10 5.19 -1.77 -12.75
C LEU A 10 3.73 -1.37 -12.53
N TYR A 11 2.78 -2.29 -12.72
CA TYR A 11 1.35 -1.96 -12.64
C TYR A 11 0.92 -1.59 -11.20
N ARG A 12 1.41 -2.31 -10.20
CA ARG A 12 1.15 -2.01 -8.79
C ARG A 12 1.75 -0.66 -8.40
N ASP A 13 2.96 -0.36 -8.85
CA ASP A 13 3.64 0.90 -8.53
C ASP A 13 2.93 2.08 -9.19
N ILE A 14 2.42 1.91 -10.42
CA ILE A 14 1.53 2.87 -11.10
C ILE A 14 0.24 3.09 -10.31
N LYS A 15 -0.41 2.02 -9.84
CA LYS A 15 -1.65 2.08 -9.05
C LYS A 15 -1.44 2.75 -7.69
N ARG A 16 -0.33 2.45 -7.03
CA ARG A 16 0.08 3.07 -5.75
C ARG A 16 0.40 4.56 -5.95
N ALA A 17 1.18 4.90 -6.97
CA ALA A 17 1.53 6.29 -7.30
C ALA A 17 0.29 7.12 -7.65
N TYR A 18 -0.62 6.60 -8.48
CA TYR A 18 -1.90 7.23 -8.78
C TYR A 18 -2.71 7.48 -7.51
N ARG A 19 -2.84 6.47 -6.64
CA ARG A 19 -3.56 6.60 -5.37
C ARG A 19 -3.00 7.70 -4.47
N THR A 20 -1.67 7.82 -4.39
CA THR A 20 -0.99 8.84 -3.57
C THR A 20 -1.15 10.24 -4.18
N LEU A 21 -0.91 10.39 -5.49
CA LEU A 21 -0.93 11.69 -6.16
C LEU A 21 -2.35 12.25 -6.33
N SER A 22 -3.33 11.41 -6.68
CA SER A 22 -4.74 11.84 -6.79
C SER A 22 -5.29 12.31 -5.46
N LYS A 23 -4.88 11.69 -4.34
CA LYS A 23 -5.24 12.16 -2.99
C LYS A 23 -4.58 13.50 -2.64
N LYS A 24 -3.31 13.68 -3.02
CA LYS A 24 -2.54 14.90 -2.73
C LYS A 24 -3.13 16.11 -3.45
N TYR A 25 -3.54 15.94 -4.70
CA TYR A 25 -4.05 17.02 -5.55
C TYR A 25 -5.57 17.11 -5.63
N HIS A 26 -6.28 16.38 -4.77
CA HIS A 26 -7.75 16.35 -4.78
C HIS A 26 -8.36 17.74 -4.54
N PRO A 27 -9.43 18.14 -5.25
CA PRO A 27 -10.10 19.44 -5.04
C PRO A 27 -10.63 19.64 -3.63
N ASP A 28 -11.16 18.60 -2.98
CA ASP A 28 -11.64 18.70 -1.58
C ASP A 28 -10.54 19.08 -0.58
N LYS A 29 -9.29 18.64 -0.83
CA LYS A 29 -8.15 19.00 0.02
C LYS A 29 -7.50 20.32 -0.39
N ASN A 30 -7.70 20.74 -1.64
CA ASN A 30 -7.11 21.94 -2.22
C ASN A 30 -8.20 22.81 -2.88
N PRO A 31 -9.20 23.29 -2.10
CA PRO A 31 -10.30 24.05 -2.66
C PRO A 31 -9.81 25.39 -3.24
N GLY A 32 -10.11 25.63 -4.51
CA GLY A 32 -9.75 26.87 -5.21
C GLY A 32 -8.30 26.97 -5.71
N ASP A 33 -7.49 25.92 -5.56
CA ASP A 33 -6.13 25.86 -6.12
C ASP A 33 -6.15 25.31 -7.56
N GLU A 34 -6.04 26.19 -8.55
CA GLU A 34 -6.03 25.81 -9.96
C GLU A 34 -4.79 24.96 -10.33
N THR A 35 -3.68 25.09 -9.59
CA THR A 35 -2.46 24.31 -9.83
C THR A 35 -2.62 22.87 -9.35
N ALA A 36 -3.30 22.66 -8.21
CA ALA A 36 -3.64 21.33 -7.73
C ALA A 36 -4.62 20.65 -8.69
N LYS A 37 -5.61 21.38 -9.20
CA LYS A 37 -6.56 20.88 -10.20
C LYS A 37 -5.87 20.45 -11.50
N GLN A 38 -4.94 21.25 -12.02
CA GLN A 38 -4.15 20.88 -13.20
C GLN A 38 -3.36 19.59 -12.96
N LYS A 39 -2.65 19.50 -11.84
CA LYS A 39 -1.90 18.29 -11.46
C LYS A 39 -2.80 17.07 -11.26
N PHE A 40 -4.01 17.26 -10.76
CA PHE A 40 -4.98 16.18 -10.61
C PHE A 40 -5.38 15.60 -11.98
N VAL A 41 -5.65 16.47 -12.96
CA VAL A 41 -5.97 16.07 -14.34
C VAL A 41 -4.77 15.34 -14.96
N GLU A 42 -3.56 15.89 -14.85
CA GLU A 42 -2.34 15.25 -15.37
C GLU A 42 -2.11 13.85 -14.79
N VAL A 43 -2.33 13.68 -13.49
CA VAL A 43 -2.19 12.39 -12.81
C VAL A 43 -3.22 11.37 -13.29
N ALA A 44 -4.45 11.80 -13.58
CA ALA A 44 -5.49 10.95 -14.13
C ALA A 44 -5.18 10.52 -15.57
N GLU A 45 -4.75 11.45 -16.42
CA GLU A 45 -4.34 11.15 -17.80
C GLU A 45 -3.13 10.19 -17.84
N ALA A 46 -2.13 10.41 -16.97
CA ALA A 46 -0.98 9.53 -16.86
C ALA A 46 -1.39 8.11 -16.44
N TYR A 47 -2.35 7.98 -15.52
CA TYR A 47 -2.85 6.68 -15.11
C TYR A 47 -3.63 5.97 -16.22
N GLU A 48 -4.47 6.68 -16.98
CA GLU A 48 -5.17 6.10 -18.13
C GLU A 48 -4.20 5.59 -19.21
N ALA A 49 -3.15 6.36 -19.48
CA ALA A 49 -2.09 5.97 -20.40
C ALA A 49 -1.31 4.74 -19.92
N LEU A 50 -1.00 4.64 -18.63
CA LEU A 50 -0.09 3.62 -18.10
C LEU A 50 -0.79 2.37 -17.54
N SER A 51 -2.11 2.43 -17.27
CA SER A 51 -2.85 1.37 -16.58
C SER A 51 -3.15 0.16 -17.47
N VAL A 52 -3.39 0.34 -18.78
CA VAL A 52 -3.70 -0.78 -19.69
C VAL A 52 -2.49 -1.04 -20.60
N PRO A 53 -2.05 -2.31 -20.77
CA PRO A 53 -0.91 -2.63 -21.62
C PRO A 53 -1.03 -2.12 -23.06
N GLU A 54 -2.25 -2.05 -23.59
CA GLU A 54 -2.55 -1.53 -24.93
C GLU A 54 -2.41 -0.01 -25.02
N THR A 55 -2.98 0.74 -24.07
CA THR A 55 -2.87 2.21 -24.04
C THR A 55 -1.43 2.64 -23.78
N ARG A 56 -0.71 1.89 -22.94
CA ARG A 56 0.71 2.12 -22.68
C ARG A 56 1.56 1.96 -23.93
N LYS A 57 1.34 0.90 -24.72
CA LYS A 57 2.07 0.71 -25.99
C LYS A 57 1.82 1.84 -26.98
N ILE A 58 0.57 2.32 -27.06
CA ILE A 58 0.22 3.45 -27.94
C ILE A 58 0.91 4.73 -27.47
N TYR A 59 0.93 4.98 -26.16
CA TYR A 59 1.65 6.10 -25.57
C TYR A 59 3.16 6.03 -25.82
N ASP A 60 3.76 4.84 -25.62
CA ASP A 60 5.19 4.62 -25.83
C ASP A 60 5.59 4.80 -27.32
N GLN A 61 4.67 4.56 -28.27
CA GLN A 61 4.93 4.66 -29.71
C GLN A 61 4.58 6.01 -30.32
N TYR A 62 3.53 6.66 -29.85
CA TYR A 62 2.90 7.81 -30.50
C TYR A 62 2.67 8.99 -29.52
N GLY A 63 3.10 8.85 -28.26
CA GLY A 63 2.91 9.85 -27.22
C GLY A 63 1.44 10.16 -26.94
N HIS A 64 1.19 11.37 -26.42
CA HIS A 64 -0.17 11.85 -26.12
C HIS A 64 -1.05 11.94 -27.38
N GLU A 65 -0.47 12.13 -28.57
CA GLU A 65 -1.21 12.27 -29.83
C GLU A 65 -1.86 10.95 -30.25
N GLY A 66 -1.17 9.81 -30.06
CA GLY A 66 -1.72 8.49 -30.36
C GLY A 66 -2.92 8.11 -29.49
N LEU A 67 -2.93 8.52 -28.22
CA LEU A 67 -4.07 8.33 -27.33
C LEU A 67 -5.27 9.18 -27.75
N LYS A 68 -5.04 10.45 -28.13
CA LYS A 68 -6.09 11.35 -28.65
C LYS A 68 -6.68 10.87 -29.96
N GLN A 69 -5.85 10.31 -30.85
CA GLN A 69 -6.31 9.77 -32.13
C GLN A 69 -7.18 8.51 -31.96
N ARG A 70 -6.88 7.66 -30.97
CA ARG A 70 -7.74 6.55 -30.57
C ARG A 70 -9.07 7.03 -29.99
N GLN A 71 -9.07 8.14 -29.26
CA GLN A 71 -10.28 8.73 -28.68
C GLN A 71 -11.17 9.43 -29.72
N GLN A 72 -10.58 9.94 -30.82
CA GLN A 72 -11.32 10.55 -31.94
C GLN A 72 -11.70 9.56 -33.06
N GLY A 73 -10.99 8.45 -33.19
CA GLY A 73 -11.14 7.46 -34.28
C GLY A 73 -12.01 6.25 -33.92
N GLY A 74 -13.30 6.46 -33.66
CA GLY A 74 -14.35 5.44 -33.81
C GLY A 74 -14.42 4.31 -32.77
N GLY A 75 -15.44 4.36 -31.91
CA GLY A 75 -15.98 3.19 -31.21
C GLY A 75 -16.09 3.34 -29.68
N GLY A 76 -17.15 4.01 -29.22
CA GLY A 76 -17.75 3.77 -27.89
C GLY A 76 -16.83 3.90 -26.68
N GLY A 77 -16.33 5.10 -26.38
CA GLY A 77 -15.73 5.43 -25.10
C GLY A 77 -16.06 6.87 -24.77
N GLY A 78 -16.98 7.09 -23.83
CA GLY A 78 -17.39 8.43 -23.43
C GLY A 78 -16.20 9.26 -22.97
N HIS A 79 -16.33 10.59 -23.05
CA HIS A 79 -15.47 11.48 -22.28
C HIS A 79 -15.50 11.04 -20.82
N HIS A 80 -14.48 10.29 -20.37
CA HIS A 80 -14.30 10.03 -18.96
C HIS A 80 -13.76 11.32 -18.37
N ASP A 81 -14.63 12.02 -17.65
CA ASP A 81 -14.17 13.07 -16.76
C ASP A 81 -13.09 12.44 -15.84
N PRO A 82 -11.90 13.04 -15.70
CA PRO A 82 -10.89 12.60 -14.72
C PRO A 82 -11.47 12.32 -13.33
N PHE A 83 -12.53 13.02 -12.95
CA PHE A 83 -13.28 12.82 -11.70
C PHE A 83 -14.18 11.58 -11.69
N ASP A 84 -14.71 11.16 -12.84
CA ASP A 84 -15.50 9.93 -13.01
C ASP A 84 -14.60 8.68 -12.96
N LEU A 85 -13.40 8.77 -13.54
CA LEU A 85 -12.37 7.73 -13.45
C LEU A 85 -11.96 7.47 -11.99
N PHE A 86 -11.78 8.55 -11.21
CA PHE A 86 -11.53 8.47 -9.76
C PHE A 86 -12.72 7.88 -9.01
N SER A 87 -13.94 8.32 -9.31
CA SER A 87 -15.16 7.81 -8.68
C SER A 87 -15.33 6.30 -8.90
N ARG A 88 -14.97 5.79 -10.08
CA ARG A 88 -14.94 4.35 -10.38
C ARG A 88 -13.82 3.59 -9.66
N PHE A 89 -12.68 4.24 -9.41
CA PHE A 89 -11.52 3.66 -8.74
C PHE A 89 -11.62 3.70 -7.20
N PHE A 90 -12.25 4.73 -6.64
CA PHE A 90 -12.42 4.96 -5.20
C PHE A 90 -13.84 4.69 -4.68
N GLY A 91 -14.79 4.33 -5.55
CA GLY A 91 -16.15 3.92 -5.19
C GLY A 91 -17.10 5.08 -4.84
N GLY A 92 -16.99 6.20 -5.55
CA GLY A 92 -17.73 7.44 -5.29
C GLY A 92 -18.89 7.69 -6.26
N GLY A 93 -19.92 6.84 -6.27
CA GLY A 93 -21.21 7.22 -6.84
C GLY A 93 -21.90 8.21 -5.91
N GLY A 94 -22.15 9.44 -6.37
CA GLY A 94 -22.78 10.48 -5.57
C GLY A 94 -24.15 10.07 -5.05
N HIS A 95 -24.31 10.07 -3.72
CA HIS A 95 -25.55 10.42 -3.02
C HIS A 95 -25.25 10.64 -1.53
N PHE A 96 -25.70 11.79 -1.02
CA PHE A 96 -25.76 12.13 0.39
C PHE A 96 -26.48 11.01 1.17
N GLY A 97 -25.79 10.37 2.12
CA GLY A 97 -26.42 9.47 3.10
C GLY A 97 -25.54 8.31 3.52
N HIS A 98 -24.95 8.41 4.72
CA HIS A 98 -24.38 7.29 5.48
C HIS A 98 -23.24 6.51 4.79
N GLN A 99 -22.13 7.19 4.55
CA GLN A 99 -20.89 6.50 4.22
C GLN A 99 -20.41 5.78 5.49
N HIS A 100 -20.61 4.47 5.54
CA HIS A 100 -19.75 3.59 6.31
C HIS A 100 -18.32 3.91 5.88
N GLY A 101 -17.63 4.78 6.62
CA GLY A 101 -16.24 5.10 6.38
C GLY A 101 -15.50 3.78 6.22
N GLN A 102 -14.70 3.66 5.16
CA GLN A 102 -13.84 2.50 4.98
C GLN A 102 -13.13 2.26 6.31
N ARG A 103 -13.37 1.10 6.91
CA ARG A 103 -12.79 0.74 8.21
C ARG A 103 -11.29 0.97 8.09
N ARG A 104 -10.69 1.70 9.03
CA ARG A 104 -9.24 1.91 9.09
C ARG A 104 -8.62 0.88 10.02
N GLY A 105 -7.46 0.38 9.62
CA GLY A 105 -6.61 -0.49 10.41
C GLY A 105 -5.86 0.28 11.51
N PRO A 106 -5.20 -0.45 12.42
CA PRO A 106 -4.35 0.15 13.43
C PRO A 106 -3.12 0.82 12.82
N ASP A 107 -2.63 1.86 13.48
CA ASP A 107 -1.36 2.50 13.18
C ASP A 107 -0.19 1.66 13.74
N MET A 108 1.00 1.82 13.18
CA MET A 108 2.22 1.10 13.58
C MET A 108 3.30 2.09 14.01
N GLU A 109 3.98 1.82 15.13
CA GLU A 109 5.07 2.64 15.63
C GLU A 109 6.41 1.88 15.55
N VAL A 110 7.43 2.54 14.99
CA VAL A 110 8.78 1.97 14.85
C VAL A 110 9.81 2.98 15.32
N ARG A 111 10.88 2.50 15.96
CA ARG A 111 12.03 3.32 16.36
C ARG A 111 13.20 3.00 15.46
N VAL A 112 13.78 4.02 14.85
CA VAL A 112 14.96 3.86 13.97
C VAL A 112 16.14 4.53 14.64
N GLY A 113 17.20 3.74 14.85
CA GLY A 113 18.46 4.20 15.42
C GLY A 113 19.28 4.94 14.38
N ILE A 114 19.49 6.24 14.60
CA ILE A 114 20.26 7.14 13.73
C ILE A 114 21.52 7.59 14.47
N PRO A 115 22.70 7.58 13.83
CA PRO A 115 23.91 8.07 14.45
C PRO A 115 23.84 9.58 14.71
N LEU A 116 24.48 10.04 15.79
CA LEU A 116 24.46 11.45 16.19
C LEU A 116 24.94 12.38 15.06
N ARG A 117 25.94 11.95 14.27
CA ARG A 117 26.46 12.67 13.10
C ARG A 117 25.35 13.07 12.12
N ASP A 118 24.39 12.19 11.88
CA ASP A 118 23.35 12.39 10.86
C ASP A 118 22.26 13.33 11.36
N PHE A 119 21.99 13.35 12.68
CA PHE A 119 21.14 14.38 13.28
C PHE A 119 21.70 15.79 13.08
N TYR A 120 23.02 15.98 13.18
CA TYR A 120 23.64 17.29 12.98
C TYR A 120 23.78 17.69 11.51
N ASN A 121 24.31 16.79 10.68
CA ASN A 121 24.65 17.11 9.30
C ASN A 121 23.50 16.95 8.30
N GLY A 122 22.41 16.32 8.74
CA GLY A 122 21.33 15.86 7.87
C GLY A 122 21.78 14.71 6.97
N HIS A 123 20.86 13.78 6.70
CA HIS A 123 21.15 12.60 5.89
C HIS A 123 19.88 12.05 5.25
N SER A 124 20.01 11.41 4.09
CA SER A 124 18.93 10.65 3.44
C SER A 124 19.32 9.19 3.51
N THR A 125 18.60 8.42 4.31
CA THR A 125 18.85 7.00 4.54
C THR A 125 17.61 6.19 4.24
N GLU A 126 17.74 4.87 4.22
CA GLU A 126 16.63 3.95 4.03
C GLU A 126 16.58 2.98 5.21
N PHE A 127 15.38 2.61 5.64
CA PHE A 127 15.21 1.57 6.66
C PHE A 127 14.28 0.47 6.12
N GLN A 128 14.49 -0.72 6.64
CA GLN A 128 13.70 -1.90 6.30
C GLN A 128 12.77 -2.25 7.45
N LEU A 129 11.51 -2.55 7.12
CA LEU A 129 10.49 -2.93 8.08
C LEU A 129 9.74 -4.15 7.55
N GLU A 130 9.64 -5.19 8.37
CA GLU A 130 8.74 -6.30 8.09
C GLU A 130 7.31 -5.90 8.46
N LYS A 131 6.40 -5.95 7.48
CA LYS A 131 4.98 -5.69 7.71
C LYS A 131 4.09 -6.63 6.92
N GLN A 132 2.82 -6.68 7.30
CA GLN A 132 1.81 -7.38 6.54
C GLN A 132 1.43 -6.57 5.30
N MET A 133 1.55 -7.18 4.13
CA MET A 133 1.12 -6.61 2.85
C MET A 133 0.05 -7.49 2.20
N ILE A 134 -0.81 -6.88 1.39
CA ILE A 134 -1.76 -7.64 0.57
C ILE A 134 -0.98 -8.58 -0.34
N CYS A 135 -1.44 -9.83 -0.41
CA CYS A 135 -0.79 -10.83 -1.26
C CYS A 135 -0.90 -10.38 -2.73
N GLU A 136 0.26 -10.14 -3.35
CA GLU A 136 0.36 -9.69 -4.74
C GLU A 136 -0.18 -10.72 -5.73
N GLU A 137 0.01 -12.02 -5.47
CA GLU A 137 -0.36 -13.08 -6.40
C GLU A 137 -1.87 -13.21 -6.57
N CYS A 138 -2.64 -13.00 -5.49
CA CYS A 138 -4.09 -13.11 -5.51
C CYS A 138 -4.80 -11.77 -5.33
N GLU A 139 -4.07 -10.65 -5.28
CA GLU A 139 -4.58 -9.30 -5.04
C GLU A 139 -5.55 -9.20 -3.84
N GLY A 140 -5.25 -9.94 -2.76
CA GLY A 140 -6.11 -9.95 -1.57
C GLY A 140 -7.40 -10.78 -1.67
N THR A 141 -7.62 -11.52 -2.75
CA THR A 141 -8.76 -12.46 -2.86
C THR A 141 -8.54 -13.74 -2.07
N GLY A 142 -7.28 -14.20 -1.97
CA GLY A 142 -6.90 -15.47 -1.34
C GLY A 142 -7.04 -16.68 -2.26
N SER A 143 -7.59 -16.49 -3.46
CA SER A 143 -7.74 -17.54 -4.48
C SER A 143 -6.67 -17.43 -5.56
N ALA A 144 -6.25 -18.56 -6.12
CA ALA A 144 -5.30 -18.61 -7.23
C ALA A 144 -5.93 -18.12 -8.55
N ASP A 145 -7.24 -18.33 -8.71
CA ASP A 145 -8.03 -17.98 -9.91
C ASP A 145 -8.91 -16.73 -9.70
N GLY A 146 -8.82 -16.10 -8.53
CA GLY A 146 -9.68 -14.97 -8.13
C GLY A 146 -11.14 -15.34 -7.82
N GLN A 147 -11.54 -16.61 -7.96
CA GLN A 147 -12.92 -17.04 -7.69
C GLN A 147 -13.14 -17.28 -6.20
N VAL A 148 -14.19 -16.68 -5.64
CA VAL A 148 -14.56 -16.81 -4.23
C VAL A 148 -16.06 -17.07 -4.11
N ASP A 149 -16.41 -18.17 -3.45
CA ASP A 149 -17.80 -18.55 -3.20
C ASP A 149 -18.25 -18.02 -1.84
N THR A 150 -19.55 -17.76 -1.66
CA THR A 150 -20.10 -17.44 -0.34
C THR A 150 -20.03 -18.66 0.55
N CYS A 151 -19.61 -18.49 1.81
CA CYS A 151 -19.55 -19.60 2.75
C CYS A 151 -20.95 -20.08 3.10
N ASN A 152 -21.27 -21.35 2.81
CA ASN A 152 -22.58 -21.94 3.06
C ASN A 152 -22.91 -22.09 4.55
N ALA A 153 -21.91 -22.23 5.42
CA ALA A 153 -22.14 -22.45 6.85
C ALA A 153 -22.58 -21.19 7.59
N CYS A 154 -22.04 -20.02 7.21
CA CYS A 154 -22.41 -18.73 7.78
C CYS A 154 -23.17 -17.83 6.80
N HIS A 155 -23.52 -18.30 5.60
CA HIS A 155 -24.19 -17.54 4.55
C HIS A 155 -23.56 -16.15 4.28
N GLY A 156 -22.23 -16.06 4.27
CA GLY A 156 -21.54 -14.78 4.07
C GLY A 156 -21.30 -13.95 5.33
N HIS A 157 -21.90 -14.29 6.47
CA HIS A 157 -21.81 -13.47 7.68
C HIS A 157 -20.48 -13.58 8.45
N GLY A 158 -19.65 -14.59 8.16
CA GLY A 158 -18.37 -14.82 8.85
C GLY A 158 -18.50 -15.31 10.30
N VAL A 159 -19.68 -15.24 10.91
CA VAL A 159 -19.95 -15.67 12.29
C VAL A 159 -21.09 -16.68 12.36
N GLN A 160 -21.09 -17.52 13.39
CA GLN A 160 -22.15 -18.45 13.74
C GLN A 160 -22.62 -18.21 15.18
N ILE A 161 -23.91 -18.40 15.45
CA ILE A 161 -24.47 -18.25 16.80
C ILE A 161 -24.43 -19.62 17.49
N LYS A 162 -23.57 -19.79 18.50
CA LYS A 162 -23.54 -20.98 19.36
C LYS A 162 -24.27 -20.69 20.67
N LYS A 163 -25.18 -21.57 21.09
CA LYS A 163 -25.88 -21.48 22.38
C LYS A 163 -25.01 -22.14 23.45
N HIS A 164 -24.52 -21.37 24.41
CA HIS A 164 -23.76 -21.86 25.55
C HIS A 164 -24.67 -21.95 26.79
N GLN A 165 -24.77 -23.13 27.39
CA GLN A 165 -25.59 -23.33 28.59
C GLN A 165 -24.77 -22.99 29.83
N LEU A 166 -25.13 -21.91 30.52
CA LEU A 166 -24.45 -21.47 31.74
C LEU A 166 -25.07 -22.09 33.00
N ALA A 167 -26.37 -22.38 32.96
CA ALA A 167 -27.11 -23.01 34.05
C ALA A 167 -28.35 -23.76 33.50
N PRO A 168 -28.99 -24.64 34.29
CA PRO A 168 -30.29 -25.20 33.93
C PRO A 168 -31.29 -24.08 33.60
N GLY A 169 -31.80 -24.05 32.37
CA GLY A 169 -32.75 -23.04 31.90
C GLY A 169 -32.15 -21.70 31.41
N ILE A 170 -30.84 -21.47 31.57
CA ILE A 170 -30.18 -20.23 31.12
C ILE A 170 -29.21 -20.56 29.97
N PHE A 171 -29.57 -20.16 28.76
CA PHE A 171 -28.74 -20.27 27.56
C PHE A 171 -28.29 -18.88 27.10
N GLN A 172 -26.99 -18.68 26.97
CA GLN A 172 -26.42 -17.50 26.33
C GLN A 172 -26.19 -17.77 24.85
N GLN A 173 -26.67 -16.88 23.98
CA GLN A 173 -26.31 -16.90 22.56
C GLN A 173 -24.99 -16.14 22.39
N VAL A 174 -23.95 -16.82 21.93
CA VAL A 174 -22.63 -16.23 21.70
C VAL A 174 -22.32 -16.27 20.21
N GLN A 175 -21.89 -15.14 19.65
CA GLN A 175 -21.40 -15.09 18.27
C GLN A 175 -19.96 -15.58 18.26
N VAL A 176 -19.70 -16.65 17.51
CA VAL A 176 -18.35 -17.20 17.31
C VAL A 176 -17.96 -17.04 15.84
N LYS A 177 -16.66 -16.96 15.55
CA LYS A 177 -16.17 -17.01 14.17
C LYS A 177 -16.62 -18.32 13.51
N CYS A 178 -16.99 -18.25 12.24
CA CYS A 178 -17.38 -19.43 11.46
C CYS A 178 -16.17 -20.34 11.25
N ASP A 179 -16.26 -21.59 11.69
CA ASP A 179 -15.18 -22.58 11.59
C ASP A 179 -14.84 -22.96 10.12
N HIS A 180 -15.75 -22.72 9.17
CA HIS A 180 -15.55 -23.06 7.75
C HIS A 180 -14.86 -21.96 6.92
N CYS A 181 -14.97 -20.70 7.32
CA CYS A 181 -14.40 -19.56 6.59
C CYS A 181 -13.52 -18.67 7.46
N ASP A 182 -13.24 -19.05 8.71
CA ASP A 182 -12.41 -18.31 9.67
C ASP A 182 -12.79 -16.82 9.82
N GLY A 183 -14.08 -16.51 9.71
CA GLY A 183 -14.54 -15.11 9.80
C GLY A 183 -14.63 -14.37 8.46
N GLN A 184 -14.10 -14.94 7.37
CA GLN A 184 -14.03 -14.25 6.08
C GLN A 184 -15.37 -14.18 5.34
N GLY A 185 -16.35 -15.02 5.70
CA GLY A 185 -17.65 -15.10 5.02
C GLY A 185 -17.59 -15.75 3.64
N LYS A 186 -16.40 -16.03 3.11
CA LYS A 186 -16.17 -16.61 1.79
C LYS A 186 -15.43 -17.95 1.90
N THR A 187 -15.64 -18.82 0.94
CA THR A 187 -14.96 -20.10 0.81
C THR A 187 -14.23 -20.14 -0.53
N ILE A 188 -13.00 -20.64 -0.50
CA ILE A 188 -12.08 -20.63 -1.63
C ILE A 188 -11.82 -22.07 -2.05
N LYS A 189 -12.15 -22.42 -3.30
CA LYS A 189 -11.88 -23.76 -3.85
C LYS A 189 -10.40 -23.93 -4.19
N HIS A 190 -9.83 -22.95 -4.89
CA HIS A 190 -8.43 -22.97 -5.34
C HIS A 190 -7.61 -21.97 -4.53
N LYS A 191 -7.10 -22.37 -3.37
CA LYS A 191 -6.30 -21.49 -2.51
C LYS A 191 -5.07 -20.95 -3.24
N CYS A 192 -4.77 -19.67 -3.03
CA CYS A 192 -3.55 -19.05 -3.56
C CYS A 192 -2.31 -19.78 -3.01
N PRO A 193 -1.32 -20.14 -3.85
CA PRO A 193 -0.13 -20.87 -3.42
C PRO A 193 0.81 -20.04 -2.52
N VAL A 194 0.76 -18.71 -2.63
CA VAL A 194 1.66 -17.81 -1.90
C VAL A 194 1.14 -17.50 -0.49
N CYS A 195 -0.15 -17.17 -0.36
CA CYS A 195 -0.75 -16.83 0.94
C CYS A 195 -1.57 -17.98 1.56
N SER A 196 -1.75 -19.10 0.86
CA SER A 196 -2.55 -20.24 1.33
C SER A 196 -3.99 -19.87 1.73
N GLY A 197 -4.55 -18.82 1.14
CA GLY A 197 -5.90 -18.31 1.43
C GLY A 197 -5.98 -17.24 2.52
N SER A 198 -4.86 -16.81 3.12
CA SER A 198 -4.86 -15.74 4.13
C SER A 198 -5.05 -14.33 3.55
N ARG A 199 -4.92 -14.17 2.22
CA ARG A 199 -5.05 -12.90 1.46
C ARG A 199 -3.92 -11.88 1.69
N VAL A 200 -3.08 -12.10 2.70
CA VAL A 200 -1.98 -11.22 3.11
C VAL A 200 -0.70 -12.03 3.35
N VAL A 201 0.45 -11.39 3.23
CA VAL A 201 1.78 -11.98 3.43
C VAL A 201 2.67 -11.03 4.20
N ARG A 202 3.56 -11.55 5.05
CA ARG A 202 4.60 -10.73 5.68
C ARG A 202 5.80 -10.60 4.75
N LYS A 203 6.22 -9.36 4.52
CA LYS A 203 7.32 -9.00 3.65
C LYS A 203 8.08 -7.81 4.23
N VAL A 204 9.38 -7.78 3.98
CA VAL A 204 10.24 -6.64 4.30
C VAL A 204 10.02 -5.56 3.24
N GLN A 205 9.63 -4.35 3.66
CA GLN A 205 9.52 -3.16 2.81
C GLN A 205 10.56 -2.13 3.22
N THR A 206 11.24 -1.57 2.21
CA THR A 206 12.18 -0.46 2.38
C THR A 206 11.45 0.87 2.29
N HIS A 207 11.73 1.78 3.23
CA HIS A 207 11.19 3.13 3.27
C HIS A 207 12.32 4.15 3.30
N GLN A 208 12.17 5.21 2.51
CA GLN A 208 13.11 6.33 2.49
C GLN A 208 12.86 7.25 3.69
N LEU A 209 13.92 7.59 4.41
CA LEU A 209 13.92 8.44 5.59
C LEU A 209 14.86 9.62 5.39
N VAL A 210 14.28 10.82 5.41
CA VAL A 210 15.03 12.08 5.28
C VAL A 210 15.16 12.74 6.64
N ILE A 211 16.40 12.93 7.09
CA ILE A 211 16.76 13.57 8.34
C ILE A 211 17.27 14.97 8.02
N GLU A 212 16.58 15.97 8.55
CA GLU A 212 16.98 17.38 8.39
C GLU A 212 18.18 17.71 9.30
N ARG A 213 18.99 18.68 8.87
CA ARG A 213 20.10 19.18 9.68
C ARG A 213 19.59 19.75 11.00
N GLY A 214 20.19 19.34 12.11
CA GLY A 214 19.79 19.76 13.44
C GLY A 214 18.44 19.21 13.89
N ALA A 215 17.98 18.10 13.30
CA ALA A 215 16.73 17.46 13.72
C ALA A 215 16.78 17.11 15.24
N PRO A 216 15.71 17.37 16.00
CA PRO A 216 15.68 17.01 17.42
C PRO A 216 15.60 15.50 17.61
N LYS A 217 16.15 15.01 18.73
CA LYS A 217 15.95 13.62 19.17
C LYS A 217 14.47 13.37 19.42
N GLY A 218 13.98 12.19 19.05
CA GLY A 218 12.56 11.85 19.18
C GLY A 218 11.65 12.47 18.12
N LYS A 219 12.20 13.11 17.07
CA LYS A 219 11.40 13.56 15.92
C LYS A 219 10.62 12.38 15.35
N GLN A 220 9.35 12.59 15.06
CA GLN A 220 8.48 11.60 14.42
C GLN A 220 8.32 11.93 12.94
N VAL A 221 8.44 10.90 12.10
CA VAL A 221 8.18 10.93 10.66
C VAL A 221 7.00 10.00 10.39
N ASN A 222 5.96 10.53 9.75
CA ASN A 222 4.72 9.81 9.52
C ASN A 222 4.62 9.38 8.05
N TYR A 223 4.33 8.10 7.83
CA TYR A 223 4.07 7.53 6.51
C TYR A 223 2.60 7.10 6.44
N GLU A 224 1.80 7.84 5.67
CA GLU A 224 0.35 7.63 5.62
C GLU A 224 -0.04 6.31 4.96
N ASN A 225 -0.94 5.53 5.58
CA ASN A 225 -1.43 4.24 5.06
C ASN A 225 -0.33 3.19 4.81
N GLU A 226 0.82 3.32 5.48
CA GLU A 226 1.95 2.40 5.33
C GLU A 226 2.10 1.44 6.52
N ALA A 227 1.11 1.37 7.42
CA ALA A 227 1.02 0.31 8.43
C ALA A 227 0.63 -1.06 7.82
N ASP A 228 0.22 -2.02 8.65
CA ASP A 228 -0.23 -3.33 8.19
C ASP A 228 -1.46 -3.24 7.28
N GLU A 229 -1.36 -3.87 6.10
CA GLU A 229 -2.43 -3.89 5.11
C GLU A 229 -3.40 -5.06 5.33
N SER A 230 -4.66 -4.85 4.94
CA SER A 230 -5.70 -5.87 4.90
C SER A 230 -6.66 -5.62 3.74
N PRO A 231 -7.27 -6.67 3.15
CA PRO A 231 -8.35 -6.48 2.19
C PRO A 231 -9.62 -5.87 2.81
N ASP A 232 -9.80 -6.03 4.12
CA ASP A 232 -11.05 -5.68 4.80
C ASP A 232 -11.05 -4.24 5.36
N TRP A 233 -9.88 -3.58 5.43
CA TRP A 233 -9.73 -2.21 5.94
C TRP A 233 -8.57 -1.48 5.26
N VAL A 234 -8.63 -0.15 5.25
CA VAL A 234 -7.52 0.70 4.80
C VAL A 234 -6.42 0.68 5.86
N ALA A 235 -5.16 0.54 5.47
CA ALA A 235 -4.03 0.55 6.40
C ALA A 235 -3.98 1.84 7.25
N GLY A 236 -3.53 1.70 8.49
CA GLY A 236 -3.19 2.84 9.35
C GLY A 236 -1.87 3.49 8.93
N ASP A 237 -1.42 4.46 9.71
CA ASP A 237 -0.18 5.18 9.49
C ASP A 237 1.01 4.50 10.17
N LEU A 238 2.19 4.64 9.56
CA LEU A 238 3.45 4.23 10.15
C LEU A 238 4.15 5.45 10.75
N HIS A 239 4.27 5.46 12.08
CA HIS A 239 4.96 6.48 12.86
C HIS A 239 6.39 6.04 13.16
N VAL A 240 7.37 6.70 12.55
CA VAL A 240 8.78 6.42 12.73
C VAL A 240 9.39 7.44 13.69
N THR A 241 9.79 6.99 14.87
CA THR A 241 10.47 7.83 15.86
C THR A 241 11.98 7.70 15.70
N LEU A 242 12.65 8.83 15.49
CA LEU A 242 14.10 8.89 15.39
C LEU A 242 14.73 8.82 16.78
N VAL A 243 15.51 7.79 17.04
CA VAL A 243 16.27 7.62 18.28
C VAL A 243 17.76 7.65 17.97
N GLU A 244 18.56 8.20 18.88
CA GLU A 244 20.01 8.16 18.75
C GLU A 244 20.49 6.71 18.90
N LYS A 245 21.24 6.23 17.92
CA LYS A 245 21.95 4.94 18.02
C LYS A 245 23.16 5.13 18.93
N GLU A 246 23.43 4.16 19.80
CA GLU A 246 24.67 4.16 20.57
C GLU A 246 25.88 4.12 19.62
N PRO A 247 26.92 4.92 19.87
CA PRO A 247 28.10 4.97 19.02
C PRO A 247 28.81 3.61 19.06
N SER A 248 29.09 3.03 17.89
CA SER A 248 29.88 1.81 17.77
C SER A 248 31.27 2.16 17.22
N LEU A 249 32.31 1.67 17.88
CA LEU A 249 33.70 1.94 17.49
C LEU A 249 34.07 1.28 16.14
N ASP A 250 33.28 0.29 15.72
CA ASP A 250 33.53 -0.50 14.51
C ASP A 250 32.82 0.05 13.26
N ASP A 251 31.63 0.64 13.39
CA ASP A 251 30.86 1.13 12.23
C ASP A 251 31.23 2.58 11.86
N ASP A 252 31.63 3.41 12.84
CA ASP A 252 31.87 4.85 12.64
C ASP A 252 33.32 5.16 12.22
N ASN A 253 34.17 4.14 12.08
CA ASN A 253 35.59 4.31 11.79
C ASN A 253 35.88 4.19 10.28
N GLU A 254 35.52 5.24 9.54
CA GLU A 254 35.97 5.47 8.15
C GLU A 254 37.50 5.69 8.05
N LEU A 255 38.23 5.61 9.18
CA LEU A 255 39.68 5.49 9.26
C LEU A 255 40.09 4.04 9.52
N LYS A 256 39.66 3.09 8.66
CA LYS A 256 40.53 1.95 8.33
C LYS A 256 41.74 2.52 7.60
N ARG A 257 42.67 3.01 8.42
CA ARG A 257 43.95 3.61 8.04
C ARG A 257 44.51 2.81 6.86
N HIS A 258 44.62 3.43 5.69
CA HIS A 258 45.56 2.96 4.69
C HIS A 258 46.88 2.73 5.43
N GLY A 259 47.27 1.47 5.56
CA GLY A 259 48.43 1.08 6.36
C GLY A 259 49.63 1.85 5.86
N TRP A 260 50.08 2.82 6.66
CA TRP A 260 51.43 3.37 6.53
C TRP A 260 52.37 2.23 6.88
N ALA A 261 52.83 1.51 5.87
CA ALA A 261 53.93 0.58 5.98
C ALA A 261 55.20 1.39 6.24
N ILE A 262 55.46 1.69 7.51
CA ILE A 262 56.77 2.14 7.98
C ILE A 262 57.59 0.87 8.22
N GLY A 263 58.16 0.32 7.14
CA GLY A 263 59.18 -0.71 7.22
C GLY A 263 60.55 -0.06 7.39
N GLN A 264 61.06 -0.04 8.61
CA GLN A 264 62.47 0.20 8.92
C GLN A 264 63.29 -1.08 8.69
N GLY A 265 64.47 -0.92 8.08
CA GLY A 265 65.69 -1.68 8.38
C GLY A 265 65.78 -3.13 7.88
N ILE A 266 66.64 -3.34 6.87
CA ILE A 266 67.97 -3.99 6.96
C ILE A 266 68.85 -3.39 5.86
#